data_AF-A0A357NFG0-F1
#
_entry.id   AF-A0A357NFG0-F1
#
_cell.length_a   1.000
_cell.length_b   1.000
_cell.length_c   1.000
_cell.angle_alpha   90.00
_cell.angle_beta   90.00
_cell.angle_gamma   90.00
#
_symmetry.space_group_name_H-M   'P 1'
#
loop_
_entity.id
_entity.type
_entity.pdbx_description
1 polymer ?
#
loop_
_entity_poly.entity_id
_entity_poly.type
_entity_poly.pdbx_seq_one_letter_code
_entity_poly.pdbx_strand_id
1 'polypeptide(L)' 'MLALREHDYRLLSGRLRIAIPGLRKNTLLAKQLVQHLNNVPGVKASSANPLTGRALIYFDQAII' A
#
# COMPACT_ATOMS: atom_id res chain seq x y z
N MET A 1 5.10 35.08 9.57
CA MET A 1 5.42 33.69 9.97
C MET A 1 4.12 33.03 10.41
N LEU A 2 3.50 32.21 9.55
CA LEU A 2 2.27 31.49 9.89
C LEU A 2 2.66 30.26 10.73
N ALA A 3 2.40 30.32 12.03
CA ALA A 3 2.59 29.20 12.94
C ALA A 3 1.41 28.24 12.78
N LEU A 4 1.60 27.18 11.99
CA LEU A 4 0.68 26.05 11.93
C LEU A 4 0.65 25.35 13.29
N ARG A 5 -0.53 25.13 13.86
CA ARG A 5 -0.70 24.41 15.13
C ARG A 5 -1.10 22.96 14.82
N GLU A 6 -0.71 22.03 15.68
CA GLU A 6 -0.89 20.58 15.45
C GLU A 6 -2.36 20.11 15.32
N HIS A 7 -3.35 20.95 15.65
CA HIS A 7 -4.78 20.66 15.51
C HIS A 7 -5.37 21.16 14.18
N ASP A 8 -4.58 21.86 13.36
CA ASP A 8 -5.07 22.53 12.15
C ASP A 8 -5.12 21.62 10.91
N TYR A 9 -4.52 20.43 10.96
CA TYR A 9 -4.54 19.45 9.85
C TYR A 9 -4.34 18.01 10.34
N ARG A 10 -4.81 17.03 9.56
CA ARG A 10 -4.58 15.60 9.81
C ARG A 10 -4.06 14.93 8.54
N LEU A 11 -2.77 14.57 8.54
CA LEU A 11 -2.17 13.81 7.44
C LEU A 11 -2.52 12.32 7.59
N LEU A 12 -3.39 11.82 6.72
CA LEU A 12 -3.70 10.39 6.62
C LEU A 12 -3.71 9.98 5.15
N SER A 13 -2.58 9.53 4.61
CA SER A 13 -2.58 8.70 3.40
C SER A 13 -1.17 8.33 2.93
N GLY A 14 -1.11 7.28 2.10
CA GLY A 14 0.11 6.63 1.63
C GLY A 14 0.24 5.19 2.12
N ARG A 15 -0.81 4.63 2.73
CA ARG A 15 -0.87 3.23 3.15
C ARG A 15 -2.25 2.64 2.86
N LEU A 16 -2.27 1.57 2.08
CA LEU A 16 -3.46 0.82 1.70
C LEU A 16 -3.30 -0.64 2.13
N ARG A 17 -4.32 -1.21 2.79
CA ARG A 17 -4.36 -2.63 3.09
C ARG A 17 -5.62 -3.26 2.53
N ILE A 18 -5.47 -4.08 1.50
CA ILE A 18 -6.58 -4.65 0.73
C ILE A 18 -6.60 -6.17 0.85
N ALA A 19 -7.81 -6.73 0.83
CA ALA A 19 -8.01 -8.16 0.64
C ALA A 19 -7.87 -8.48 -0.85
N ILE A 20 -7.14 -9.54 -1.18
CA ILE A 20 -6.93 -9.98 -2.55
C ILE A 20 -7.59 -11.34 -2.72
N PRO A 21 -8.68 -11.44 -3.51
CA PRO A 21 -9.30 -12.72 -3.83
C PRO A 21 -8.26 -13.70 -4.40
N GLY A 22 -8.26 -14.94 -3.90
CA GLY A 22 -7.34 -15.98 -4.35
C GLY A 22 -5.90 -15.91 -3.81
N LEU A 23 -5.54 -14.90 -3.02
CA LEU A 23 -4.18 -14.77 -2.47
C LEU A 23 -3.88 -15.75 -1.33
N ARG A 24 -4.90 -16.19 -0.59
CA ARG A 24 -4.70 -17.10 0.55
C ARG A 24 -4.17 -18.45 0.07
N LYS A 25 -3.06 -18.92 0.66
CA LYS A 25 -2.30 -20.13 0.25
C LYS A 25 -1.69 -20.07 -1.16
N ASN A 26 -1.63 -18.90 -1.80
CA ASN A 26 -1.09 -18.76 -3.15
C ASN A 26 0.18 -17.88 -3.15
N THR A 27 1.34 -18.51 -2.93
CA THR A 27 2.65 -17.82 -2.89
C THR A 27 3.08 -17.29 -4.25
N LEU A 28 2.69 -17.96 -5.35
CA LEU A 28 2.99 -17.50 -6.71
C LEU A 28 2.27 -16.19 -7.00
N LEU A 29 0.96 -16.12 -6.72
CA LEU A 29 0.19 -14.88 -6.85
C LEU A 29 0.72 -13.78 -5.95
N ALA A 30 1.17 -14.11 -4.73
CA ALA A 30 1.80 -13.13 -3.84
C ALA A 30 3.04 -12.50 -4.47
N LYS A 31 3.92 -13.31 -5.07
CA LYS A 31 5.13 -12.85 -5.74
C LYS A 31 4.81 -11.99 -6.97
N GLN A 32 3.89 -12.46 -7.81
CA GLN A 32 3.46 -11.74 -9.02
C GLN A 32 2.82 -10.39 -8.67
N LEU A 33 1.97 -10.37 -7.63
CA LEU A 33 1.31 -9.15 -7.16
C LEU A 33 2.35 -8.11 -6.70
N VAL A 34 3.33 -8.50 -5.89
CA VAL A 34 4.39 -7.59 -5.43
C VAL A 34 5.24 -7.07 -6.59
N GLN A 35 5.63 -7.95 -7.52
CA GLN A 35 6.38 -7.54 -8.71
C GLN A 35 5.60 -6.53 -9.56
N HIS A 36 4.30 -6.76 -9.76
CA HIS A 36 3.45 -5.83 -10.50
C HIS A 36 3.32 -4.49 -9.77
N LEU A 37 2.97 -4.50 -8.48
CA LEU A 37 2.75 -3.28 -7.69
C LEU A 37 4.01 -2.42 -7.57
N ASN A 38 5.19 -3.02 -7.44
CA ASN A 38 6.44 -2.25 -7.34
C ASN A 38 6.81 -1.52 -8.65
N ASN A 39 6.18 -1.89 -9.77
CA ASN A 39 6.35 -1.18 -11.05
C ASN A 39 5.28 -0.10 -11.28
N VAL A 40 4.30 0.05 -10.38
CA VAL A 40 3.27 1.07 -10.49
C VAL A 40 3.85 2.42 -10.03
N PRO A 41 3.84 3.47 -10.88
CA PRO A 41 4.27 4.81 -10.45
C PRO A 41 3.52 5.27 -9.21
N GLY A 42 4.25 5.82 -8.25
CA GLY A 42 3.68 6.25 -6.97
C GLY A 42 3.61 5.16 -5.91
N VAL A 43 3.75 3.88 -6.23
CA VAL A 43 3.96 2.85 -5.19
C VAL A 43 5.39 2.95 -4.68
N LYS A 44 5.53 3.11 -3.36
CA LYS A 44 6.82 3.20 -2.66
C LYS A 44 7.30 1.83 -2.19
N ALA A 45 6.37 0.98 -1.75
CA ALA A 45 6.65 -0.38 -1.36
C ALA A 45 5.36 -1.21 -1.37
N SER A 46 5.47 -2.50 -1.64
CA SER A 46 4.35 -3.43 -1.52
C SER A 46 4.78 -4.75 -0.89
N SER A 47 3.84 -5.38 -0.19
CA SER A 47 3.96 -6.77 0.27
C SER A 47 2.62 -7.48 0.17
N ALA A 48 2.67 -8.78 -0.05
CA ALA A 48 1.50 -9.64 -0.11
C ALA A 48 1.68 -10.79 0.89
N ASN A 49 0.67 -11.00 1.73
CA ASN A 49 0.69 -12.02 2.76
C ASN A 49 -0.27 -13.18 2.36
N PRO A 50 0.26 -14.31 1.86
CA PRO A 50 -0.55 -15.46 1.47
C PRO A 50 -1.16 -16.21 2.66
N LEU A 51 -0.72 -15.97 3.91
CA LEU A 51 -1.38 -16.53 5.09
C LEU A 51 -2.72 -15.84 5.36
N THR A 52 -2.77 -14.52 5.19
CA THR A 52 -3.94 -13.68 5.50
C THR A 52 -4.77 -13.28 4.29
N GLY A 53 -4.27 -13.52 3.06
CA GLY A 53 -4.94 -13.12 1.82
C GLY A 53 -4.98 -11.60 1.62
N ARG A 54 -4.03 -10.87 2.18
CA ARG A 54 -4.00 -9.40 2.14
C ARG A 54 -2.70 -8.85 1.57
N ALA A 55 -2.80 -7.72 0.89
CA ALA A 55 -1.66 -6.91 0.48
C ALA A 55 -1.58 -5.63 1.32
N LEU A 56 -0.36 -5.19 1.59
CA LEU A 56 -0.04 -3.91 2.19
C LEU A 56 0.77 -3.11 1.17
N ILE A 57 0.31 -1.90 0.87
CA ILE A 57 0.88 -1.02 -0.13
C ILE A 57 1.20 0.30 0.56
N TYR A 58 2.44 0.74 0.43
CA TYR A 58 2.84 2.11 0.73
C TYR A 58 2.95 2.87 -0.58
N PHE A 59 2.40 4.07 -0.62
CA PHE A 59 2.34 4.85 -1.85
C PHE A 59 2.46 6.36 -1.58
N ASP A 60 2.76 7.10 -2.63
CA ASP A 60 2.64 8.55 -2.66
C ASP A 60 1.23 8.95 -3.04
N GLN A 61 0.50 9.58 -2.12
CA GLN A 61 -0.86 10.04 -2.40
C GLN A 61 -0.90 11.15 -3.45
N ALA A 62 0.19 11.89 -3.65
CA ALA A 62 0.24 12.91 -4.70
C ALA A 62 0.39 12.31 -6.11
N ILE A 63 0.70 11.02 -6.22
CA ILE A 63 0.96 10.32 -7.49
C ILE A 63 -0.17 9.33 -7.85
N ILE A 64 -0.78 8.66 -6.86
CA ILE A 64 -1.90 7.71 -7.06
C ILE A 64 -3.26 8.38 -6.84
#